data_AF-A0A971K083-F1
#
_entry.id   AF-A0A971K083-F1
#
_cell.length_a   1.000
_cell.length_b   1.000
_cell.length_c   1.000
_cell.angle_alpha   90.00
_cell.angle_beta   90.00
_cell.angle_gamma   90.00
#
_symmetry.space_group_name_H-M   'P 1'
#
loop_
_entity.id
_entity.type
_entity.pdbx_description
1 polymer ?
#
loop_
_entity_poly.entity_id
_entity_poly.type
_entity_poly.pdbx_seq_one_letter_code
_entity_poly.pdbx_strand_id
1 'polypeptide(L)'
;MEQLTIGEAVRGLRQRHHMTQEDLIERADLSRSQLYYIESGKRNPSLPTTYAICDALGVTLYDLVSYMYSVPQEGSGTPSISSMGAPGATIG
;
A
#
# COMPACT_ATOMS: atom_id res chain seq x y z
N MET A 1 -6.79 17.02 1.97
CA MET A 1 -6.51 15.61 1.64
C MET A 1 -5.00 15.50 1.52
N GLU A 2 -4.34 14.85 2.46
CA GLU A 2 -2.93 14.49 2.28
C GLU A 2 -2.86 13.33 1.28
N GLN A 3 -2.09 13.54 0.21
CA GLN A 3 -1.89 12.59 -0.87
C GLN A 3 -0.50 11.99 -0.71
N LEU A 4 -0.37 10.68 -0.87
CA LEU A 4 0.96 10.04 -0.89
C LEU A 4 1.69 10.42 -2.18
N THR A 5 2.99 10.66 -2.07
CA THR A 5 3.87 10.67 -3.23
C THR A 5 3.89 9.28 -3.88
N ILE A 6 4.28 9.22 -5.15
CA ILE A 6 4.40 7.93 -5.86
C ILE A 6 5.42 7.01 -5.17
N GLY A 7 6.47 7.58 -4.59
CA GLY A 7 7.49 6.84 -3.85
C GLY A 7 6.95 6.16 -2.60
N GLU A 8 6.16 6.90 -1.82
CA GLU A 8 5.51 6.36 -0.63
C GLU A 8 4.47 5.29 -0.98
N ALA A 9 3.74 5.47 -2.08
CA ALA A 9 2.80 4.47 -2.56
C ALA A 9 3.50 3.19 -3.04
N VAL A 10 4.59 3.31 -3.81
CA VAL A 10 5.43 2.17 -4.21
C VAL A 10 5.95 1.42 -2.98
N ARG A 11 6.48 2.14 -1.99
CA ARG A 11 6.96 1.54 -0.74
C ARG A 11 5.83 0.82 0.00
N GLY A 12 4.66 1.45 0.11
CA GLY A 12 3.50 0.88 0.79
C GLY A 12 3.01 -0.41 0.14
N LEU A 13 2.87 -0.42 -1.18
CA LEU A 13 2.49 -1.60 -1.95
C LEU A 13 3.56 -2.70 -1.81
N ARG A 14 4.84 -2.37 -1.99
CA ARG A 14 5.94 -3.33 -1.81
C ARG A 14 5.87 -4.05 -0.45
N GLN A 15 5.64 -3.29 0.63
CA GLN A 15 5.51 -3.85 1.98
C GLN A 15 4.27 -4.73 2.13
N ARG A 16 3.12 -4.35 1.53
CA ARG A 16 1.90 -5.18 1.52
C ARG A 16 2.09 -6.51 0.79
N HIS A 17 2.94 -6.53 -0.22
CA HIS A 17 3.32 -7.74 -0.95
C HIS A 17 4.49 -8.50 -0.29
N HIS A 18 4.91 -8.11 0.92
CA HIS A 18 6.02 -8.73 1.66
C HIS A 18 7.35 -8.79 0.89
N MET A 19 7.57 -7.82 -0.01
CA MET A 19 8.80 -7.73 -0.81
C MET A 19 9.86 -6.89 -0.10
N THR A 20 11.11 -7.35 -0.12
CA THR A 20 12.29 -6.54 0.25
C THR A 20 12.61 -5.51 -0.84
N GLN A 21 13.48 -4.55 -0.55
CA GLN A 21 13.95 -3.61 -1.59
C GLN A 21 14.72 -4.37 -2.68
N GLU A 22 15.59 -5.30 -2.30
CA GLU A 22 16.28 -6.23 -3.20
C GLU A 22 15.31 -6.98 -4.13
N ASP A 23 14.20 -7.53 -3.61
CA ASP A 23 13.21 -8.23 -4.46
C ASP A 23 12.64 -7.32 -5.55
N LEU A 24 12.33 -6.07 -5.21
CA LEU A 24 11.78 -5.12 -6.18
C LEU A 24 12.84 -4.64 -7.18
N ILE A 25 14.08 -4.44 -6.73
CA ILE A 25 15.23 -4.07 -7.57
C ILE A 25 15.44 -5.13 -8.64
N GLU A 26 15.49 -6.41 -8.25
CA GLU A 26 15.72 -7.52 -9.17
C GLU A 26 14.58 -7.68 -10.17
N ARG A 27 13.32 -7.57 -9.71
CA ARG A 27 12.14 -7.74 -10.59
C ARG A 27 11.90 -6.57 -11.53
N ALA A 28 12.18 -5.34 -11.10
CA ALA A 28 11.94 -4.13 -11.89
C ALA A 28 13.16 -3.67 -12.70
N ASP A 29 14.27 -4.42 -12.68
CA ASP A 29 15.56 -4.07 -13.29
C ASP A 29 16.03 -2.65 -12.90
N LEU A 30 16.04 -2.39 -11.58
CA LEU A 30 16.47 -1.11 -11.01
C LEU A 30 17.78 -1.25 -10.26
N SER A 31 18.56 -0.16 -10.20
CA SER A 31 19.63 -0.06 -9.21
C SER A 31 19.09 0.23 -7.81
N ARG A 32 19.84 -0.16 -6.78
CA ARG A 32 19.60 0.23 -5.37
C ARG A 32 19.40 1.73 -5.20
N SER A 33 20.26 2.53 -5.85
CA SER A 33 20.17 3.98 -5.78
C SER A 33 18.88 4.52 -6.40
N GLN A 34 18.45 3.98 -7.55
CA GLN A 34 17.18 4.36 -8.16
C GLN A 34 16.01 4.08 -7.22
N LEU A 35 15.90 2.86 -6.68
CA LEU A 35 14.80 2.52 -5.79
C LEU A 35 14.83 3.38 -4.50
N TYR A 36 16.01 3.63 -3.94
CA TYR A 36 16.17 4.50 -2.77
C TYR A 36 15.62 5.92 -3.03
N TYR A 37 16.02 6.57 -4.13
CA TYR A 37 15.56 7.91 -4.44
C TYR A 37 14.06 7.96 -4.76
N ILE A 38 13.51 6.89 -5.33
CA ILE A 38 12.07 6.75 -5.59
C ILE A 38 11.31 6.61 -4.27
N GLU A 39 11.58 5.58 -3.45
CA GLU A 39 10.83 5.30 -2.22
C GLU A 39 10.98 6.37 -1.13
N SER A 40 12.04 7.17 -1.19
CA SER A 40 12.24 8.32 -0.29
C SER A 40 11.56 9.61 -0.77
N GLY A 41 10.87 9.59 -1.92
CA GLY A 41 10.22 10.76 -2.51
C GLY A 41 11.19 11.79 -3.08
N LYS A 42 12.50 11.53 -3.07
CA LYS A 42 13.54 12.44 -3.56
C LYS A 42 13.56 12.56 -5.08
N ARG A 43 13.00 11.58 -5.80
CA ARG A 43 12.92 11.59 -7.26
C ARG A 43 11.61 10.98 -7.73
N ASN A 44 10.96 11.66 -8.67
CA ASN A 44 9.84 11.09 -9.40
C ASN A 44 10.36 10.13 -10.50
N PRO A 45 9.93 8.86 -10.53
CA PRO A 45 10.28 7.94 -11.61
C PRO A 45 9.67 8.40 -12.94
N SER A 46 10.31 7.98 -14.04
CA SER A 46 9.73 8.13 -15.38
C SER A 46 8.56 7.15 -15.56
N LEU A 47 7.66 7.43 -16.51
CA LEU A 47 6.53 6.53 -16.77
C LEU A 47 6.96 5.08 -17.10
N PRO A 48 8.00 4.82 -17.94
CA PRO A 48 8.53 3.48 -18.13
C PRO A 48 9.01 2.81 -16.84
N THR A 49 9.72 3.56 -15.98
CA THR A 49 10.16 3.07 -14.67
C THR A 49 8.97 2.74 -13.76
N THR A 50 7.94 3.58 -13.76
CA THR A 50 6.71 3.33 -13.00
C THR A 50 6.02 2.06 -13.47
N TYR A 51 5.93 1.84 -14.79
CA TYR A 51 5.38 0.60 -15.34
C TYR A 51 6.18 -0.64 -14.93
N ALA A 52 7.51 -0.59 -15.01
CA ALA A 52 8.37 -1.69 -14.55
C ALA A 52 8.16 -2.02 -13.06
N ILE A 53 8.00 -0.98 -12.23
CA ILE A 53 7.69 -1.15 -10.80
C ILE A 53 6.30 -1.79 -10.60
N CYS A 54 5.29 -1.32 -11.34
CA CYS A 54 3.93 -1.88 -11.25
C CYS A 54 3.90 -3.36 -11.65
N ASP A 55 4.56 -3.70 -12.75
CA ASP A 55 4.68 -5.08 -13.24
C ASP A 55 5.40 -5.98 -12.22
N ALA A 56 6.53 -5.51 -11.67
CA ALA A 56 7.28 -6.21 -10.63
C ALA A 56 6.51 -6.42 -9.31
N LEU A 57 5.62 -5.49 -8.98
CA LEU A 57 4.71 -5.58 -7.83
C LEU A 57 3.45 -6.42 -8.11
N GLY A 58 3.17 -6.73 -9.38
CA GLY A 58 1.95 -7.41 -9.80
C GLY A 58 0.68 -6.56 -9.67
N VAL A 59 0.80 -5.24 -9.84
CA VAL A 59 -0.30 -4.28 -9.75
C VAL A 59 -0.45 -3.48 -11.03
N THR A 60 -1.61 -2.88 -11.25
CA THR A 60 -1.81 -1.94 -12.36
C THR A 60 -1.37 -0.53 -11.98
N LEU A 61 -1.14 0.33 -12.98
CA LEU A 61 -0.93 1.76 -12.74
C LEU A 61 -2.14 2.39 -12.04
N TYR A 62 -3.35 1.90 -12.32
CA TYR A 62 -4.57 2.33 -11.63
C TYR A 62 -4.51 2.01 -10.13
N ASP A 63 -4.07 0.81 -9.76
CA ASP A 63 -3.95 0.42 -8.34
C ASP A 63 -2.94 1.30 -7.60
N LEU A 64 -1.80 1.60 -8.24
CA LEU A 64 -0.79 2.50 -7.68
C LEU A 64 -1.37 3.90 -7.43
N VAL A 65 -2.02 4.46 -8.44
CA VAL A 65 -2.62 5.81 -8.35
C VAL A 65 -3.77 5.81 -7.35
N SER A 66 -4.64 4.80 -7.38
CA SER A 66 -5.71 4.63 -6.39
C SER A 66 -5.13 4.62 -4.98
N TYR A 67 -4.08 3.83 -4.74
CA TYR A 67 -3.40 3.76 -3.44
C TYR A 67 -2.91 5.13 -2.95
N MET A 68 -2.42 5.97 -3.86
CA MET A 68 -1.94 7.32 -3.52
C MET A 68 -3.05 8.24 -2.98
N TYR A 69 -4.29 8.04 -3.42
CA TYR A 69 -5.45 8.86 -3.04
C TYR A 69 -6.37 8.17 -2.01
N SER A 70 -6.34 6.84 -1.91
CA SER A 70 -7.04 6.07 -0.91
C SER A 70 -6.19 6.01 0.36
N VAL A 71 -6.20 7.09 1.14
CA VAL A 71 -5.71 7.07 2.52
C VAL A 71 -6.40 5.91 3.25
N PRO A 72 -5.67 4.95 3.85
CA PRO A 72 -6.27 4.01 4.77
C PRO A 72 -6.87 4.82 5.92
N GLN A 73 -8.20 4.90 6.00
CA GLN A 73 -8.86 5.34 7.22
C GLN A 73 -8.59 4.26 8.27
N GLU A 74 -7.53 4.40 9.07
CA GLU A 74 -7.48 3.72 10.35
C GLU A 74 -8.63 4.28 11.19
N GLY A 75 -9.79 3.62 11.17
CA GLY A 75 -10.91 3.94 12.07
C GLY A 75 -12.32 4.08 11.48
N SER A 76 -12.65 3.54 10.31
CA SER A 76 -14.07 3.54 9.86
C SER A 76 -14.62 2.15 9.54
N GLY A 77 -14.92 1.41 10.62
CA GLY A 77 -16.12 0.56 10.71
C GLY A 77 -15.98 -0.94 10.41
N THR A 78 -15.92 -1.76 11.46
CA THR A 78 -16.78 -2.95 11.65
C THR A 78 -16.88 -3.24 13.17
N PRO A 79 -17.93 -3.88 13.72
CA PRO A 79 -19.23 -4.27 13.17
C PRO A 79 -20.42 -3.64 13.95
N SER A 80 -21.62 -3.76 13.39
CA SER A 80 -22.90 -3.53 14.09
C SER A 80 -22.95 -4.34 15.39
N ILE A 81 -23.01 -3.67 16.55
CA ILE A 81 -23.47 -4.29 17.80
C ILE A 81 -25.00 -4.33 17.82
N SER A 82 -25.56 -5.19 16.97
CA SER A 82 -26.86 -5.78 17.28
C SER A 82 -26.68 -6.76 18.44
N SER A 83 -26.66 -6.27 19.67
CA SER A 83 -26.96 -7.08 20.86
C SER A 83 -27.35 -6.18 22.03
N MET A 84 -28.54 -5.61 21.90
CA MET A 84 -29.32 -5.11 23.02
C MET A 84 -29.75 -6.31 23.87
N GLY A 85 -29.36 -6.31 25.15
CA GLY A 85 -29.97 -6.96 26.32
C GLY A 85 -30.58 -8.37 26.21
N ALA A 86 -30.01 -9.31 26.97
CA ALA A 86 -30.80 -10.30 27.70
C ALA A 86 -30.18 -10.53 29.08
N PRO A 87 -30.77 -10.03 30.17
CA PRO A 87 -30.45 -10.49 31.52
C PRO A 87 -31.30 -11.73 31.86
N GLY A 88 -30.68 -12.72 32.51
CA GLY A 88 -31.40 -13.75 33.27
C GLY A 88 -31.27 -15.17 32.74
N ALA A 89 -30.19 -15.85 33.11
CA ALA A 89 -30.20 -17.30 33.25
C ALA A 89 -30.11 -17.62 34.75
N THR A 90 -31.26 -17.92 35.34
CA THR A 90 -31.38 -18.54 36.66
C THR A 90 -30.80 -19.95 36.57
N ILE A 91 -29.79 -20.25 37.38
CA ILE A 91 -29.36 -21.63 37.65
C ILE A 91 -30.35 -22.27 38.62
N GLY A 92 -31.02 -23.32 38.17
CA GLY A 92 -31.82 -24.26 38.96
C GLY A 92 -31.27 -25.66 38.77
#